data_AF-A0A7Y8HFR8-F1
#
_entry.id   AF-A0A7Y8HFR8-F1
#
_cell.length_a   1.000
_cell.length_b   1.000
_cell.length_c   1.000
_cell.angle_alpha   90.00
_cell.angle_beta   90.00
_cell.angle_gamma   90.00
#
_symmetry.space_group_name_H-M   'P 1'
#
loop_
_entity.id
_entity.type
_entity.pdbx_description
1 polymer ?
#
loop_
_entity_poly.entity_id
_entity_poly.type
_entity_poly.pdbx_seq_one_letter_code
_entity_poly.pdbx_strand_id
1 'polypeptide(L)'
;MKKGERVFFGVCVAFFGFMLVHSLRLLGEGRPGEIGSGLWPSMAIGASLISSSALLFLSLRKRPEKSGTPAGPPPEPIAEKRRPWITVTLSALCFLVYLALMPFLGFILTTFLFIPAFAVALGERRKNVLIVSPFLLTAIIVAVFMKFIAIPFPKGVGIFAAFSRLF
;
A
#
# COMPACT_ATOMS: atom_id res chain seq x y z
N MET A 1 -24.08 10.90 -13.83
CA MET A 1 -23.58 11.09 -12.46
C MET A 1 -24.49 12.03 -11.69
N LYS A 2 -24.80 11.68 -10.43
CA LYS A 2 -25.66 12.51 -9.56
C LYS A 2 -24.92 13.81 -9.23
N LYS A 3 -25.66 14.90 -8.94
CA LYS A 3 -25.07 16.20 -8.56
C LYS A 3 -24.08 16.05 -7.39
N GLY A 4 -24.36 15.15 -6.45
CA GLY A 4 -23.49 14.85 -5.31
C GLY A 4 -22.12 14.27 -5.68
N GLU A 5 -22.01 13.44 -6.73
CA GLU A 5 -20.72 12.85 -7.11
C GLU A 5 -19.78 13.90 -7.72
N ARG A 6 -20.32 14.83 -8.53
CA ARG A 6 -19.53 15.94 -9.08
C ARG A 6 -19.02 16.89 -8.01
N VAL A 7 -19.86 17.18 -7.01
CA VAL A 7 -19.47 17.99 -5.85
C VAL A 7 -18.39 17.27 -5.05
N PHE A 8 -18.56 15.96 -4.79
CA PHE A 8 -17.57 15.16 -4.09
C PHE A 8 -16.19 15.18 -4.79
N PHE A 9 -16.13 14.87 -6.09
CA PHE A 9 -14.87 14.90 -6.83
C PHE A 9 -14.26 16.30 -6.89
N GLY A 10 -15.09 17.35 -7.01
CA GLY A 10 -14.62 18.74 -6.94
C GLY A 10 -13.96 19.06 -5.59
N VAL A 11 -14.58 18.63 -4.48
CA VAL A 11 -14.01 18.80 -3.13
C VAL A 11 -12.71 18.00 -2.98
N CYS A 12 -12.66 16.75 -3.46
CA CYS A 12 -11.43 15.95 -3.43
C CYS A 12 -10.29 16.62 -4.20
N VAL A 13 -10.55 17.16 -5.39
CA VAL A 13 -9.53 17.87 -6.19
C VAL A 13 -9.04 19.11 -5.45
N ALA A 14 -9.95 19.91 -4.87
CA ALA A 14 -9.57 21.09 -4.10
C ALA A 14 -8.73 20.72 -2.85
N PHE A 15 -9.16 19.69 -2.12
CA PHE A 15 -8.46 19.21 -0.92
C PHE A 15 -7.07 18.67 -1.25
N PHE A 16 -6.95 17.76 -2.23
CA PHE A 16 -5.65 17.22 -2.62
C PHE A 16 -4.75 18.28 -3.24
N GLY A 17 -5.30 19.24 -3.99
CA GLY A 17 -4.54 20.38 -4.51
C GLY A 17 -3.95 21.23 -3.38
N PHE A 18 -4.76 21.57 -2.38
CA PHE A 18 -4.30 22.28 -1.18
C PHE A 18 -3.23 21.51 -0.42
N MET A 19 -3.47 20.22 -0.17
CA MET A 19 -2.51 19.34 0.48
C MET A 19 -1.19 19.22 -0.29
N LEU A 20 -1.23 19.23 -1.62
CA LEU A 20 -0.03 19.15 -2.45
C LEU A 20 0.85 20.38 -2.26
N VAL A 21 0.27 21.58 -2.14
CA VAL A 21 1.03 22.81 -1.86
C VAL A 21 1.79 22.69 -0.54
N HIS A 22 1.15 22.18 0.51
CA HIS A 22 1.82 21.93 1.78
C HIS A 22 2.88 20.85 1.69
N SER A 23 2.59 19.78 0.95
CA SER A 23 3.51 18.66 0.75
C SER A 23 4.78 19.06 -0.01
N LEU A 24 4.66 19.94 -1.00
CA LEU A 24 5.80 20.47 -1.76
C LEU A 24 6.71 21.36 -0.90
N ARG A 25 6.18 22.02 0.14
CA ARG A 25 7.01 22.77 1.10
C ARG A 25 7.88 21.84 1.94
N LEU A 26 7.40 20.64 2.23
CA LEU A 26 8.13 19.61 2.98
C LEU A 26 9.23 18.93 2.16
N LEU A 27 9.24 19.06 0.82
CA LEU A 27 10.31 18.48 -0.02
C LEU A 27 11.68 19.11 0.22
N GLY A 28 11.71 20.38 0.66
CA GLY A 28 12.94 21.10 0.99
C GLY A 28 13.47 20.82 2.40
N GLU A 29 12.68 20.14 3.24
CA GLU A 29 13.04 19.84 4.62
C GLU A 29 13.54 18.39 4.72
N GLY A 30 14.86 18.21 4.68
CA GLY A 30 15.50 16.90 4.80
C GLY A 30 17.00 16.99 5.03
N ARG A 31 17.60 15.97 5.65
CA ARG A 31 19.06 15.87 5.79
C ARG A 31 19.67 15.57 4.42
N PRO A 32 20.80 16.20 4.06
CA PRO A 32 21.48 15.90 2.80
C PRO A 32 21.87 14.41 2.76
N GLY A 33 21.36 13.68 1.76
CA GLY A 33 21.59 12.24 1.57
C GLY A 33 20.40 11.33 1.90
N GLU A 34 19.34 11.85 2.53
CA GLU A 34 18.11 11.09 2.80
C GLU A 34 16.98 11.56 1.88
N ILE A 35 16.16 10.63 1.37
CA ILE A 35 14.89 10.96 0.73
C ILE A 35 14.01 11.61 1.80
N GLY A 36 13.86 12.93 1.71
CA GLY A 36 13.13 13.75 2.68
C GLY A 36 11.70 13.25 2.89
N SER A 37 11.21 13.36 4.13
CA SER A 37 9.89 12.88 4.53
C SER A 37 8.72 13.45 3.71
N GLY A 38 8.93 14.58 3.02
CA GLY A 38 7.96 15.19 2.10
C GLY A 38 7.77 14.48 0.75
N LEU A 39 8.70 13.62 0.31
CA LEU A 39 8.58 12.93 -0.99
C LEU A 39 7.40 11.95 -1.02
N TRP A 40 7.23 11.15 0.03
CA TRP A 40 6.16 10.15 0.10
C TRP A 40 4.75 10.76 0.13
N PRO A 41 4.44 11.76 0.99
CA PRO A 41 3.16 12.44 0.95
C PRO A 41 2.90 13.10 -0.41
N SER A 42 3.91 13.71 -1.03
CA SER A 42 3.76 14.40 -2.31
C SER A 42 3.41 13.45 -3.44
N MET A 43 4.05 12.29 -3.49
CA MET A 43 3.71 11.24 -4.46
C MET A 43 2.28 10.72 -4.27
N ALA A 44 1.88 10.43 -3.03
CA ALA A 44 0.54 9.91 -2.71
C ALA A 44 -0.56 10.93 -3.03
N ILE A 45 -0.36 12.20 -2.65
CA ILE A 45 -1.29 13.29 -2.92
C ILE A 45 -1.35 13.56 -4.43
N GLY A 46 -0.21 13.57 -5.11
CA GLY A 46 -0.14 13.74 -6.56
C GLY A 46 -0.94 12.67 -7.31
N ALA A 47 -0.76 11.39 -6.97
CA ALA A 47 -1.53 10.29 -7.55
C ALA A 47 -3.03 10.45 -7.30
N SER A 48 -3.41 10.79 -6.05
CA SER A 48 -4.80 10.99 -5.65
C SER A 48 -5.46 12.17 -6.37
N LEU A 49 -4.71 13.26 -6.58
CA LEU A 49 -5.14 14.43 -7.34
C LEU A 49 -5.34 14.09 -8.82
N ILE A 50 -4.40 13.35 -9.43
CA ILE A 50 -4.49 12.90 -10.82
C ILE A 50 -5.72 12.00 -11.00
N SER A 51 -5.91 10.99 -10.15
CA SER A 51 -7.06 10.09 -10.24
C SER A 51 -8.38 10.83 -10.06
N SER A 52 -8.47 11.73 -9.08
CA SER A 52 -9.69 12.52 -8.84
C SER A 52 -10.00 13.46 -10.00
N SER A 53 -8.97 14.11 -10.57
CA SER A 53 -9.11 15.01 -11.71
C SER A 53 -9.50 14.25 -12.97
N ALA A 54 -8.90 13.08 -13.22
CA ALA A 54 -9.23 12.22 -14.35
C ALA A 54 -10.69 11.74 -14.29
N LEU A 55 -11.15 11.30 -13.11
CA LEU A 55 -12.54 10.89 -12.91
C LEU A 55 -13.51 12.05 -13.07
N LEU A 56 -13.19 13.23 -12.56
CA LEU A 56 -13.98 14.45 -12.77
C LEU A 56 -14.05 14.83 -14.25
N PHE A 57 -12.93 14.78 -14.97
CA PHE A 57 -12.88 15.11 -16.40
C PHE A 57 -13.66 14.12 -17.26
N LEU A 58 -13.49 12.81 -17.00
CA LEU A 58 -14.26 11.75 -17.66
C LEU A 58 -15.76 11.88 -17.37
N SER A 59 -16.13 12.30 -16.16
CA SER A 59 -17.51 12.59 -15.76
C SER A 59 -18.12 13.73 -16.56
N LEU A 60 -17.37 14.81 -16.77
CA LEU A 60 -17.82 15.99 -17.51
C LEU A 60 -17.90 15.74 -19.02
N ARG A 61 -17.02 14.87 -19.55
CA ARG A 61 -16.98 14.52 -20.98
C ARG A 61 -18.07 13.52 -21.38
N LYS A 62 -18.55 12.68 -20.46
CA LYS A 62 -19.70 11.80 -20.71
C LYS A 62 -20.99 12.64 -20.69
N ARG A 63 -21.71 12.68 -21.83
CA ARG A 63 -23.07 13.26 -21.92
C ARG A 63 -23.97 12.63 -20.84
N PRO A 64 -24.98 13.34 -20.33
CA PRO A 64 -25.95 12.76 -19.42
C PRO A 64 -26.76 11.71 -20.20
N GLU A 65 -26.30 10.48 -20.18
CA GLU A 65 -27.16 9.36 -20.48
C GLU A 65 -28.26 9.38 -19.40
N LYS A 66 -29.50 9.65 -19.82
CA LYS A 66 -30.68 9.42 -19.01
C LYS A 66 -30.76 7.91 -18.75
N SER A 67 -30.13 7.45 -17.69
CA SER A 67 -30.43 6.20 -17.03
C SER A 67 -31.25 6.57 -15.79
N GLY A 68 -32.55 6.27 -15.65
CA GLY A 68 -33.31 5.24 -16.37
C GLY A 68 -32.81 3.87 -15.91
N THR A 69 -33.45 3.33 -14.88
CA THR A 69 -33.20 2.04 -14.21
C THR A 69 -32.21 2.10 -13.03
N PRO A 70 -32.67 1.90 -11.78
CA PRO A 70 -31.80 1.41 -10.73
C PRO A 70 -31.45 -0.02 -11.12
N ALA A 71 -30.29 -0.23 -11.73
CA ALA A 71 -29.66 -1.54 -11.67
C ALA A 71 -29.38 -1.77 -10.19
N GLY A 72 -30.28 -2.49 -9.54
CA GLY A 72 -30.06 -3.03 -8.21
C GLY A 72 -28.70 -3.76 -8.21
N PRO A 73 -27.99 -3.78 -7.08
CA PRO A 73 -26.78 -4.59 -6.96
C PRO A 73 -27.11 -6.00 -7.48
N PRO A 74 -26.29 -6.60 -8.37
CA PRO A 74 -26.45 -8.01 -8.69
C PRO A 74 -26.47 -8.77 -7.36
N PRO A 75 -27.30 -9.82 -7.21
CA PRO A 75 -27.38 -10.56 -5.96
C PRO A 75 -25.98 -11.05 -5.61
N GLU A 76 -25.36 -10.41 -4.62
CA GLU A 76 -24.12 -10.89 -4.03
C GLU A 76 -24.37 -12.34 -3.63
N PRO A 77 -23.54 -13.30 -4.09
CA PRO A 77 -23.69 -14.67 -3.63
C PRO A 77 -23.48 -14.66 -2.12
N ILE A 78 -24.54 -15.00 -1.39
CA ILE A 78 -24.67 -15.00 0.08
C ILE A 78 -23.65 -15.94 0.77
N ALA A 79 -22.73 -16.57 0.03
CA ALA A 79 -21.60 -17.36 0.53
C ALA A 79 -20.42 -16.50 1.06
N GLU A 80 -20.36 -15.20 0.77
CA GLU A 80 -19.24 -14.30 1.10
C GLU A 80 -19.16 -13.92 2.60
N LYS A 81 -20.22 -14.12 3.39
CA LYS A 81 -20.37 -13.40 4.69
C LYS A 81 -19.58 -13.98 5.88
N ARG A 82 -19.09 -15.23 5.80
CA ARG A 82 -18.35 -15.90 6.91
C ARG A 82 -16.83 -15.92 6.78
N ARG A 83 -16.27 -15.60 5.59
CA ARG A 83 -14.81 -15.60 5.35
C ARG A 83 -14.06 -14.30 5.63
N PRO A 84 -14.63 -13.07 5.55
CA PRO A 84 -13.81 -11.86 5.62
C PRO A 84 -13.18 -11.69 7.01
N TRP A 85 -13.91 -12.03 8.08
CA TRP A 85 -13.40 -11.89 9.44
C TRP A 85 -12.24 -12.84 9.76
N ILE A 86 -12.29 -14.09 9.25
CA ILE A 86 -11.20 -15.06 9.49
C ILE A 86 -9.95 -14.62 8.71
N THR A 87 -10.09 -14.24 7.45
CA THR A 87 -8.97 -13.72 6.65
C THR A 87 -8.38 -12.46 7.28
N VAL A 88 -9.22 -11.49 7.68
CA VAL A 88 -8.77 -10.27 8.34
C VAL A 88 -8.06 -10.58 9.66
N THR A 89 -8.63 -11.45 10.49
CA THR A 89 -8.04 -11.84 11.78
C THR A 89 -6.70 -12.55 11.59
N LEU A 90 -6.62 -13.46 10.61
CA LEU A 90 -5.41 -14.22 10.31
C LEU A 90 -4.31 -13.33 9.73
N SER A 91 -4.66 -12.41 8.82
CA SER A 91 -3.73 -11.39 8.30
C SER A 91 -3.24 -10.45 9.39
N ALA A 92 -4.13 -9.98 10.27
CA ALA A 92 -3.77 -9.14 11.41
C ALA A 92 -2.84 -9.88 12.38
N LEU A 93 -3.14 -11.13 12.71
CA LEU A 93 -2.30 -11.96 13.56
C LEU A 93 -0.93 -12.21 12.92
N CYS A 94 -0.89 -12.53 11.62
CA CYS A 94 0.35 -12.71 10.87
C CYS A 94 1.23 -11.45 10.92
N PHE A 95 0.61 -10.27 10.80
CA PHE A 95 1.31 -9.00 10.93
C PHE A 95 1.85 -8.75 12.35
N LEU A 96 1.07 -9.05 13.39
CA LEU A 96 1.53 -8.93 14.77
C LEU A 96 2.72 -9.86 15.07
N VAL A 97 2.66 -11.09 14.57
CA VAL A 97 3.78 -12.06 14.68
C VAL A 97 5.02 -11.53 13.96
N TYR A 98 4.87 -10.96 12.76
CA TYR A 98 5.97 -10.29 12.04
C TYR A 98 6.61 -9.17 12.89
N LEU A 99 5.82 -8.29 13.49
CA LEU A 99 6.32 -7.22 14.35
C LEU A 99 7.08 -7.77 15.57
N ALA A 100 6.55 -8.81 16.22
CA ALA A 100 7.17 -9.43 17.39
C ALA A 100 8.49 -10.14 17.05
N LEU A 101 8.60 -10.76 15.88
CA LEU A 101 9.78 -11.52 15.44
C LEU A 101 10.89 -10.64 14.87
N MET A 102 10.55 -9.49 14.29
CA MET A 102 11.48 -8.54 13.67
C MET A 102 12.70 -8.17 14.54
N PRO A 103 12.57 -7.81 15.82
CA PRO A 103 13.74 -7.45 16.64
C PRO A 103 14.70 -8.62 16.89
N PHE A 104 14.25 -9.87 16.76
CA PHE A 104 15.07 -11.06 17.00
C PHE A 104 15.74 -11.56 15.72
N LEU A 105 14.97 -11.73 14.65
CA LEU A 105 15.40 -12.34 13.39
C LEU A 105 15.97 -11.33 12.39
N GLY A 106 15.66 -10.04 12.56
CA GLY A 106 16.02 -9.00 11.61
C GLY A 106 15.10 -8.92 10.40
N PHE A 107 15.12 -7.77 9.73
CA PHE A 107 14.16 -7.42 8.68
C PHE A 107 14.11 -8.43 7.53
N ILE A 108 15.26 -8.88 7.03
CA ILE A 108 15.36 -9.74 5.83
C ILE A 108 14.67 -11.08 6.08
N LEU A 109 15.04 -11.77 7.16
CA LEU A 109 14.50 -13.10 7.47
C LEU A 109 13.02 -13.02 7.87
N THR A 110 12.65 -12.05 8.70
CA THR A 110 11.25 -11.91 9.12
C THR A 110 10.36 -11.58 7.92
N THR A 111 10.79 -10.70 7.00
CA THR A 111 10.03 -10.35 5.79
C THR A 111 9.93 -11.53 4.83
N PHE A 112 11.03 -12.26 4.63
CA PHE A 112 11.07 -13.44 3.77
C PHE A 112 10.08 -14.53 4.23
N LEU A 113 9.97 -14.75 5.54
CA LEU A 113 9.00 -15.69 6.10
C LEU A 113 7.56 -15.13 6.12
N PHE A 114 7.43 -13.82 6.35
CA PHE A 114 6.13 -13.15 6.42
C PHE A 114 5.40 -13.15 5.08
N ILE A 115 6.07 -12.85 3.97
CA ILE A 115 5.43 -12.76 2.64
C ILE A 115 4.58 -14.00 2.28
N PRO A 116 5.12 -15.24 2.32
CA PRO A 116 4.34 -16.43 1.98
C PRO A 116 3.30 -16.75 3.05
N ALA A 117 3.59 -16.52 4.34
CA ALA A 117 2.62 -16.70 5.43
C ALA A 117 1.42 -15.77 5.27
N PHE A 118 1.67 -14.52 4.91
CA PHE A 118 0.65 -13.51 4.64
C PHE A 118 -0.13 -13.83 3.37
N ALA A 119 0.53 -14.24 2.29
CA ALA A 119 -0.14 -14.67 1.06
C ALA A 119 -1.09 -15.86 1.33
N VAL A 120 -0.64 -16.85 2.11
CA VAL A 120 -1.49 -17.97 2.54
C VAL A 120 -2.65 -17.50 3.42
N ALA A 121 -2.43 -16.54 4.31
CA ALA A 121 -3.49 -15.95 5.15
C ALA A 121 -4.58 -15.27 4.30
N LEU A 122 -4.20 -14.64 3.19
CA LEU A 122 -5.12 -14.06 2.20
C LEU A 122 -5.81 -15.12 1.32
N GLY A 123 -5.44 -16.40 1.44
CA GLY A 123 -6.00 -17.50 0.67
C GLY A 123 -5.30 -17.77 -0.66
N GLU A 124 -4.12 -17.18 -0.90
CA GLU A 124 -3.30 -17.53 -2.06
C GLU A 124 -2.76 -18.96 -1.92
N ARG A 125 -2.94 -19.76 -2.98
CA ARG A 125 -2.54 -21.18 -3.02
C ARG A 125 -1.63 -21.52 -4.19
N ARG A 126 -1.37 -20.58 -5.11
CA ARG A 126 -0.48 -20.79 -6.25
C ARG A 126 0.95 -20.95 -5.77
N LYS A 127 1.49 -22.17 -5.92
CA LYS A 127 2.86 -22.53 -5.50
C LYS A 127 3.91 -21.59 -6.09
N ASN A 128 3.77 -21.21 -7.36
CA ASN A 128 4.69 -20.27 -8.02
C ASN A 128 4.73 -18.92 -7.31
N VAL A 129 3.58 -18.39 -6.90
CA VAL A 129 3.51 -17.12 -6.17
C VAL A 129 4.15 -17.28 -4.80
N LEU A 130 3.81 -18.34 -4.06
CA LEU A 130 4.34 -18.60 -2.71
C LEU A 130 5.86 -18.81 -2.68
N ILE A 131 6.45 -19.34 -3.76
CA ILE A 131 7.89 -19.57 -3.86
C ILE A 131 8.61 -18.33 -4.40
N VAL A 132 8.10 -17.67 -5.45
CA VAL A 132 8.82 -16.56 -6.09
C VAL A 132 8.68 -15.25 -5.31
N SER A 133 7.48 -14.97 -4.77
CA SER A 133 7.20 -13.71 -4.08
C SER A 133 8.11 -13.42 -2.88
N PRO A 134 8.47 -14.36 -1.98
CA PRO A 134 9.36 -14.05 -0.86
C PRO A 134 10.73 -13.55 -1.32
N PHE A 135 11.33 -14.19 -2.33
CA PHE A 135 12.63 -13.75 -2.85
C PHE A 135 12.50 -12.41 -3.56
N LEU A 136 11.54 -12.31 -4.48
CA LEU A 136 11.40 -11.13 -5.33
C LEU A 136 11.03 -9.88 -4.52
N LEU A 137 10.02 -9.97 -3.67
CA LEU A 137 9.57 -8.82 -2.87
C LEU A 137 10.60 -8.44 -1.82
N THR A 138 11.21 -9.40 -1.11
CA THR A 138 12.25 -9.07 -0.13
C THR A 138 13.44 -8.40 -0.82
N ALA A 139 13.90 -8.91 -1.96
CA ALA A 139 15.00 -8.31 -2.72
C ALA A 139 14.66 -6.90 -3.21
N ILE A 140 13.46 -6.68 -3.76
CA ILE A 140 13.01 -5.36 -4.20
C ILE A 140 12.96 -4.38 -3.02
N ILE A 141 12.35 -4.77 -1.89
CA ILE A 141 12.21 -3.90 -0.73
C ILE A 141 13.59 -3.56 -0.16
N VAL A 142 14.46 -4.55 0.00
CA VAL A 142 15.85 -4.32 0.46
C VAL A 142 16.58 -3.40 -0.50
N ALA A 143 16.51 -3.63 -1.81
CA ALA A 143 17.16 -2.77 -2.81
C ALA A 143 16.63 -1.33 -2.78
N VAL A 144 15.31 -1.14 -2.66
CA VAL A 144 14.70 0.20 -2.56
C VAL A 144 15.18 0.91 -1.30
N PHE A 145 15.12 0.27 -0.15
CA PHE A 145 15.50 0.93 1.11
C PHE A 145 17.00 1.17 1.21
N MET A 146 17.84 0.23 0.76
CA MET A 146 19.29 0.42 0.79
C MET A 146 19.76 1.48 -0.19
N LYS A 147 19.24 1.48 -1.42
CA LYS A 147 19.73 2.36 -2.49
C LYS A 147 19.04 3.71 -2.54
N PHE A 148 17.75 3.78 -2.18
CA PHE A 148 16.97 5.00 -2.29
C PHE A 148 16.71 5.65 -0.94
N ILE A 149 16.31 4.89 0.09
CA ILE A 149 15.85 5.47 1.36
C ILE A 149 16.98 5.66 2.38
N ALA A 150 18.07 4.88 2.27
CA ALA A 150 19.25 4.90 3.14
C ALA A 150 18.95 4.72 4.65
N ILE A 151 17.80 4.13 5.01
CA ILE A 151 17.43 3.86 6.40
C ILE A 151 17.98 2.49 6.84
N PRO A 152 18.68 2.40 7.97
CA PRO A 152 19.19 1.13 8.47
C PRO A 152 18.06 0.21 8.93
N PHE A 153 18.10 -1.04 8.46
CA PHE A 153 17.15 -2.07 8.88
C PHE A 153 17.47 -2.66 10.25
N PRO A 154 16.45 -3.13 11.01
CA PRO A 154 16.66 -3.99 12.17
C PRO A 154 17.47 -5.23 11.77
N LYS A 155 18.65 -5.40 12.37
CA LYS A 155 19.56 -6.49 12.03
C LYS A 155 19.27 -7.79 12.80
N GLY A 156 18.45 -7.74 13.85
CA GLY A 156 18.22 -8.90 14.73
C GLY A 156 19.32 -9.08 15.78
N VAL A 157 19.37 -10.26 16.41
CA VAL A 157 20.31 -10.58 17.50
C VAL A 157 21.21 -11.76 17.12
N GLY A 158 22.47 -11.75 17.58
CA GLY A 158 23.39 -12.88 17.44
C GLY A 158 23.74 -13.23 15.98
N ILE A 159 23.52 -14.49 15.60
CA ILE A 159 23.82 -15.01 14.24
C ILE A 159 22.97 -14.29 13.18
N PHE A 160 21.73 -13.89 13.52
CA PHE A 160 20.85 -13.17 12.60
C PHE A 160 21.38 -11.76 12.29
N ALA A 161 22.00 -11.11 13.28
CA ALA A 161 22.70 -9.84 13.07
C ALA A 161 23.91 -9.99 12.14
N ALA A 162 24.67 -11.08 12.25
CA ALA A 162 25.78 -11.35 11.34
C ALA A 162 25.28 -11.59 9.91
N PHE A 163 24.24 -12.40 9.73
CA PHE A 163 23.62 -12.63 8.43
C PHE A 163 23.09 -11.34 7.81
N SER A 164 22.36 -10.53 8.58
CA SER A 164 21.77 -9.29 8.08
C SER A 164 22.81 -8.20 7.78
N ARG A 165 24.08 -8.33 8.19
CA ARG A 165 25.17 -7.41 7.82
C ARG A 165 25.82 -7.75 6.47
N LEU A 166 25.58 -8.95 5.93
CA LEU A 166 26.04 -9.32 4.59
C LEU A 166 25.27 -8.58 3.48
N PHE A 167 24.13 -7.99 3.83
CA PHE A 167 23.26 -7.20 2.98
C PHE A 167 23.09 -5.81 3.60
#